data_AF-A0A6L9LWE6-F1
#
_entry.id   AF-A0A6L9LWE6-F1
#
_cell.length_a   1.000
_cell.length_b   1.000
_cell.length_c   1.000
_cell.angle_alpha   90.00
_cell.angle_beta   90.00
_cell.angle_gamma   90.00
#
_symmetry.space_group_name_H-M   'P 1'
#
loop_
_entity.id
_entity.type
_entity.pdbx_description
1 polymer ?
#
loop_
_entity_poly.entity_id
_entity_poly.type
_entity_poly.pdbx_seq_one_letter_code
_entity_poly.pdbx_strand_id
1 'polypeptide(L)'
;MKNTGHKHDPVRMCAVCRERFSKRELQRYVCPEATSEPSDTGPILDPGHTMPGRGIYVCGQTRCRERFPKVLKGLMKKRKRGN
;
A
#
# COMPACT_ATOMS: atom_id res chain seq x y z
N MET A 1 -5.67 17.64 -35.06
CA MET A 1 -5.76 17.97 -33.62
C MET A 1 -5.56 16.67 -32.84
N LYS A 2 -4.49 16.55 -32.04
CA LYS A 2 -4.16 15.30 -31.34
C LYS A 2 -5.00 15.23 -30.07
N ASN A 3 -5.95 14.30 -30.02
CA ASN A 3 -6.76 14.04 -28.84
C ASN A 3 -5.86 13.41 -27.76
N THR A 4 -5.23 14.25 -26.92
CA THR A 4 -4.42 13.79 -25.79
C THR A 4 -5.36 13.29 -24.71
N GLY A 5 -5.80 12.04 -24.84
CA GLY A 5 -6.56 11.34 -23.80
C GLY A 5 -5.76 11.39 -22.50
N HIS A 6 -6.14 12.29 -21.59
CA HIS A 6 -5.60 12.34 -20.25
C HIS A 6 -5.91 10.99 -19.59
N LYS A 7 -4.94 10.07 -19.60
CA LYS A 7 -5.03 8.81 -18.86
C LYS A 7 -5.31 9.20 -17.42
N HIS A 8 -6.53 8.93 -16.94
CA HIS A 8 -6.95 9.19 -15.58
C HIS A 8 -5.97 8.47 -14.64
N ASP A 9 -5.12 9.24 -13.95
CA ASP A 9 -4.25 8.66 -12.93
C ASP A 9 -5.07 8.44 -11.66
N PRO A 10 -5.25 7.19 -11.21
CA PRO A 10 -6.07 6.94 -10.04
C PRO A 10 -5.43 7.58 -8.81
N VAL A 11 -6.20 8.40 -8.09
CA VAL A 11 -5.74 8.95 -6.81
C VAL A 11 -5.95 7.91 -5.70
N ARG A 12 -4.98 7.78 -4.80
CA ARG A 12 -5.02 6.89 -3.64
C ARG A 12 -4.56 7.62 -2.39
N MET A 13 -4.89 7.05 -1.24
CA MET A 13 -4.61 7.65 0.06
C MET A 13 -3.41 6.97 0.71
N CYS A 14 -2.49 7.76 1.24
CA CYS A 14 -1.39 7.24 2.05
C CYS A 14 -1.94 6.65 3.36
N ALA A 15 -1.55 5.42 3.69
CA ALA A 15 -1.97 4.73 4.91
C ALA A 15 -1.42 5.41 6.19
N VAL A 16 -0.38 6.24 6.06
CA VAL A 16 0.28 6.89 7.19
C VAL A 16 -0.23 8.31 7.42
N CYS A 17 -0.03 9.23 6.47
CA CYS A 17 -0.45 10.62 6.62
C CYS A 17 -1.90 10.89 6.20
N ARG A 18 -2.58 9.92 5.57
CA ARG A 18 -3.97 10.07 5.09
C ARG A 18 -4.20 11.13 4.01
N GLU A 19 -3.13 11.74 3.50
CA GLU A 19 -3.16 12.61 2.32
C GLU A 19 -3.38 11.80 1.03
N ARG A 20 -3.86 12.46 -0.02
CA ARG A 20 -4.15 11.88 -1.34
C ARG A 20 -2.99 12.15 -2.30
N PHE A 21 -2.58 11.12 -3.03
CA PHE A 21 -1.50 11.19 -4.03
C PHE A 21 -1.89 10.43 -5.29
N SER A 22 -1.22 10.75 -6.40
CA SER A 22 -1.35 9.93 -7.61
C SER A 22 -0.89 8.49 -7.32
N LYS A 23 -1.50 7.49 -7.96
CA LYS A 23 -1.14 6.08 -7.74
C LYS A 23 0.33 5.85 -8.06
N ARG A 24 0.90 6.58 -9.03
CA ARG A 24 2.30 6.47 -9.46
C ARG A 24 3.31 6.97 -8.42
N GLU A 25 2.91 7.91 -7.57
CA GLU A 25 3.77 8.47 -6.51
C GLU A 25 3.76 7.65 -5.21
N LEU A 26 2.91 6.63 -5.14
CA LEU A 26 2.74 5.78 -3.97
C LEU A 26 3.48 4.46 -4.15
N GLN A 27 4.22 4.06 -3.12
CA GLN A 27 4.73 2.71 -3.00
C GLN A 27 3.61 1.81 -2.48
N ARG A 28 3.33 0.71 -3.18
CA ARG A 28 2.40 -0.32 -2.71
C ARG A 28 3.17 -1.43 -2.00
N TYR A 29 2.63 -1.83 -0.86
CA TYR A 29 3.06 -3.01 -0.13
C TYR A 29 1.90 -3.99 -0.11
N VAL A 30 2.15 -5.26 -0.40
CA VAL A 30 1.12 -6.29 -0.45
C VAL A 30 1.37 -7.28 0.66
N CYS A 31 0.35 -7.56 1.46
CA CYS A 31 0.40 -8.70 2.36
C CYS A 31 0.08 -9.94 1.53
N PRO A 32 1.03 -10.88 1.31
CA PRO A 32 0.72 -12.11 0.59
C PRO A 32 -0.43 -12.83 1.31
N GLU A 33 -1.47 -13.15 0.56
CA GLU A 33 -2.64 -13.91 1.04
C GLU A 33 -2.41 -15.43 0.93
N ALA A 34 -1.16 -15.85 0.72
CA ALA A 34 -0.80 -17.26 0.56
C ALA A 34 -0.51 -17.89 1.92
N THR A 35 -1.57 -18.04 2.71
CA THR A 35 -1.86 -19.07 3.73
C THR A 35 -2.73 -18.45 4.81
N SER A 36 -3.72 -19.22 5.25
CA SER A 36 -4.57 -18.97 6.42
C SER A 36 -3.77 -18.75 7.72
N GLU A 37 -2.47 -18.98 7.69
CA GLU A 37 -1.53 -18.69 8.75
C GLU A 37 -0.90 -17.30 8.53
N PRO A 38 -0.83 -16.45 9.58
CA PRO A 38 -0.10 -15.21 9.49
C PRO A 38 1.37 -15.52 9.23
N SER A 39 1.80 -15.47 7.97
CA SER A 39 3.23 -15.53 7.66
C SER A 39 3.93 -14.42 8.44
N ASP A 40 4.91 -14.78 9.27
CA ASP A 40 5.78 -13.80 9.98
C ASP A 40 6.57 -12.92 9.01
N THR A 41 6.57 -13.27 7.73
CA THR A 41 7.07 -12.47 6.64
C THR A 41 6.15 -11.25 6.45
N GLY A 42 6.68 -10.06 6.77
CA GLY A 42 5.99 -8.78 6.60
C GLY A 42 5.46 -8.55 5.17
N PRO A 43 4.75 -7.43 4.91
CA PRO A 43 4.26 -7.16 3.57
C PRO A 43 5.44 -6.95 2.61
N ILE A 44 5.24 -7.36 1.37
CA ILE A 44 6.24 -7.31 0.31
C ILE A 44 6.05 -6.01 -0.47
N LEU A 45 7.14 -5.34 -0.81
CA LEU A 45 7.10 -4.17 -1.69
C LEU A 45 6.70 -4.62 -3.10
N ASP A 46 5.68 -3.98 -3.67
CA ASP A 46 5.19 -4.22 -5.04
C ASP A 46 5.22 -2.91 -5.84
N PRO A 47 6.38 -2.51 -6.38
CA PRO A 47 6.49 -1.29 -7.18
C PRO A 47 5.67 -1.35 -8.47
N GLY A 48 5.44 -2.57 -8.99
CA GLY A 48 4.72 -2.81 -10.24
C GLY A 48 3.20 -2.73 -10.13
N HIS A 49 2.66 -2.77 -8.90
CA HIS A 49 1.22 -2.85 -8.65
C HIS A 49 0.56 -4.08 -9.31
N THR A 50 1.31 -5.18 -9.43
CA THR A 50 0.87 -6.41 -10.12
C THR A 50 0.58 -7.57 -9.16
N MET A 51 1.05 -7.51 -7.91
CA MET A 51 0.91 -8.62 -6.98
C MET A 51 -0.56 -8.78 -6.51
N PRO A 52 -1.09 -10.02 -6.47
CA PRO A 52 -2.43 -10.29 -5.94
C PRO A 52 -2.47 -10.08 -4.42
N GLY A 53 -3.64 -9.65 -3.91
CA GLY A 53 -3.89 -9.45 -2.48
C GLY A 53 -4.10 -7.99 -2.06
N ARG A 54 -4.39 -7.78 -0.77
CA ARG A 54 -4.67 -6.45 -0.23
C ARG A 54 -3.41 -5.58 -0.20
N GLY A 55 -3.44 -4.49 -0.97
CA GLY A 55 -2.37 -3.49 -1.03
C GLY A 55 -2.51 -2.38 0.00
N ILE A 56 -1.37 -1.93 0.52
CA ILE A 56 -1.22 -0.78 1.41
C ILE A 56 -0.36 0.26 0.68
N TYR A 57 -0.84 1.48 0.54
CA TYR A 57 -0.16 2.55 -0.19
C TYR A 57 0.53 3.54 0.76
N VAL A 58 1.78 3.89 0.48
CA VAL A 58 2.59 4.83 1.28
C VAL A 58 3.25 5.84 0.36
N CYS A 59 3.19 7.13 0.70
CA CYS A 59 3.84 8.18 -0.08
C CYS A 59 5.35 8.23 0.15
N GLY A 60 6.08 8.87 -0.77
CA GLY A 60 7.53 8.99 -0.73
C GLY A 60 8.10 9.86 0.39
N GLN A 61 7.27 10.52 1.20
CA GLN A 61 7.71 11.39 2.29
C GLN A 61 8.45 10.58 3.37
N THR A 62 9.64 11.04 3.77
CA THR A 62 10.48 10.38 4.80
C THR A 62 9.72 10.08 6.09
N ARG A 63 8.97 11.07 6.61
CA ARG A 63 8.11 10.93 7.80
C ARG A 63 7.13 9.74 7.72
N CYS A 64 6.62 9.47 6.51
CA CYS A 64 5.66 8.40 6.29
C CYS A 64 6.35 7.05 6.20
N ARG A 65 7.49 6.98 5.50
CA ARG A 65 8.30 5.76 5.39
C ARG A 65 8.82 5.28 6.73
N GLU A 66 9.33 6.19 7.57
CA GLU A 66 9.84 5.85 8.91
C GLU A 66 8.74 5.40 9.87
N ARG A 67 7.54 5.98 9.76
CA ARG A 67 6.39 5.62 10.61
C ARG A 67 5.65 4.38 10.10
N PHE A 68 5.81 4.03 8.82
CA PHE A 68 5.09 2.95 8.17
C PHE A 68 5.24 1.59 8.88
N PRO A 69 6.43 1.14 9.33
CA PRO A 69 6.57 -0.12 10.08
C PRO A 69 5.67 -0.22 11.31
N LYS A 70 5.48 0.88 12.05
CA LYS A 70 4.58 0.91 13.23
C LYS A 70 3.11 0.80 12.82
N VAL A 71 2.71 1.55 11.79
CA VAL A 71 1.35 1.52 11.23
C VAL A 71 1.02 0.13 10.72
N LEU A 72 1.95 -0.47 9.98
CA LEU A 72 1.87 -1.80 9.42
C LEU A 72 1.67 -2.87 10.50
N LYS A 73 2.48 -2.84 11.58
CA LYS A 73 2.30 -3.76 12.73
C LYS A 73 0.89 -3.66 13.32
N GLY A 74 0.35 -2.45 13.42
CA GLY A 74 -1.03 -2.21 13.88
C GLY A 74 -2.08 -2.79 12.91
N LEU A 75 -1.90 -2.61 11.60
CA LEU A 75 -2.78 -3.18 10.57
C LEU A 75 -2.76 -4.72 10.60
N MET A 76 -1.58 -5.31 10.78
CA MET A 76 -1.42 -6.76 10.91
C MET A 76 -2.06 -7.33 12.18
N LYS A 77 -1.92 -6.64 13.32
CA LYS A 77 -2.59 -7.05 14.58
C LYS A 77 -4.11 -7.00 14.44
N LYS A 78 -4.67 -6.01 13.73
CA LYS A 78 -6.12 -5.95 13.45
C LYS A 78 -6.58 -7.13 12.58
N ARG A 79 -5.77 -7.58 11.62
CA ARG A 79 -6.07 -8.78 10.82
C ARG A 79 -6.17 -10.04 11.70
N LYS A 80 -5.26 -10.21 12.68
CA LYS A 80 -5.30 -11.35 13.62
C LYS A 80 -6.54 -11.38 14.52
N ARG A 81 -7.20 -10.24 14.76
CA ARG A 81 -8.35 -10.13 15.67
C ARG A 81 -9.71 -10.14 14.95
N GLY A 82 -9.71 -10.22 13.62
CA GLY A 82 -10.92 -10.34 12.81
C GLY A 82 -11.14 -11.77 12.36
N ASN A 83 -11.36 -12.67 13.32
CA ASN A 83 -12.02 -13.97 13.18
C ASN A 83 -12.87 -14.17 14.43
#